data_AF-A0A9E2ZKS4-F1
#
_entry.id   AF-A0A9E2ZKS4-F1
#
_cell.length_a   1.000
_cell.length_b   1.000
_cell.length_c   1.000
_cell.angle_alpha   90.00
_cell.angle_beta   90.00
_cell.angle_gamma   90.00
#
_symmetry.space_group_name_H-M   'P 1'
#
loop_
_entity.id
_entity.type
_entity.pdbx_description
1 polymer ?
#
loop_
_entity_poly.entity_id
_entity_poly.type
_entity_poly.pdbx_seq_one_letter_code
_entity_poly.pdbx_strand_id
1 'polypeptide(L)'
;MAGCHQSSVTARRRRVTFLDRLAEFRHNGVVKIRSASDRHTRGAIIQLLLEAGPITAGDIGERLGLSAAGVRRHLDALIETGEAQAIAAASWQQNGRGRPARRYRLTADGRAKLGHTYDDLAAAAMRQLREIGGDDAVRTFARRRIDTILSDVAERGADDVEATAERVAAALTRAGYATTTSHVDSPIHGIQICQHHCPVSHVAEEFPELCETEREAMAEVLGTHVQRLATIVNGDCACTTHVPLRRTAPAGAETTLEGVSI
;
A
#
# COMPACT_ATOMS: atom_id res chain seq x y z
N MET A 1 -44.93 22.89 58.81
CA MET A 1 -44.60 21.50 58.44
C MET A 1 -43.23 21.18 59.00
N ALA A 2 -43.22 20.57 60.18
CA ALA A 2 -42.03 20.27 60.97
C ALA A 2 -41.48 18.87 60.63
N GLY A 3 -40.19 18.65 60.87
CA GLY A 3 -39.74 17.35 61.41
C GLY A 3 -38.61 16.64 60.68
N CYS A 4 -37.41 16.78 61.25
CA CYS A 4 -36.20 15.98 61.10
C CYS A 4 -36.30 14.61 61.81
N HIS A 5 -35.48 13.61 61.43
CA HIS A 5 -34.75 12.61 62.28
C HIS A 5 -34.39 11.36 61.44
N GLN A 6 -33.12 11.06 61.11
CA GLN A 6 -32.00 10.51 61.90
C GLN A 6 -32.02 8.98 62.15
N SER A 7 -30.96 8.33 61.65
CA SER A 7 -30.11 7.27 62.27
C SER A 7 -30.72 5.89 62.60
N SER A 8 -30.29 4.78 61.98
CA SER A 8 -29.11 3.91 62.30
C SER A 8 -29.30 3.13 63.63
N VAL A 9 -28.96 1.86 63.90
CA VAL A 9 -28.12 0.75 63.39
C VAL A 9 -28.66 -0.54 64.07
N THR A 10 -28.60 -1.73 63.46
CA THR A 10 -28.11 -2.92 64.19
C THR A 10 -27.71 -4.08 63.29
N ALA A 11 -26.49 -4.55 63.55
CA ALA A 11 -25.81 -5.63 62.88
C ALA A 11 -26.36 -7.02 63.24
N ARG A 12 -26.25 -7.96 62.30
CA ARG A 12 -26.15 -9.38 62.64
C ARG A 12 -25.14 -10.08 61.74
N ARG A 13 -23.94 -10.30 62.29
CA ARG A 13 -22.97 -11.29 61.81
C ARG A 13 -23.61 -12.67 61.88
N ARG A 14 -23.49 -13.47 60.81
CA ARG A 14 -23.36 -14.93 60.93
C ARG A 14 -22.25 -15.43 60.02
N ARG A 15 -21.52 -16.38 60.61
CA ARG A 15 -20.25 -16.97 60.19
C ARG A 15 -20.40 -17.88 58.97
N VAL A 16 -19.28 -18.00 58.29
CA VAL A 16 -18.89 -18.94 57.22
C VAL A 16 -18.86 -20.39 57.71
N THR A 17 -19.30 -21.33 56.85
CA THR A 17 -18.66 -22.63 56.50
C THR A 17 -19.55 -23.31 55.43
N PHE A 18 -19.11 -23.37 54.18
CA PHE A 18 -18.35 -24.47 53.54
C PHE A 18 -19.23 -25.71 53.26
N LEU A 19 -19.59 -25.90 51.98
CA LEU A 19 -19.47 -27.17 51.24
C LEU A 19 -20.00 -27.03 49.80
N ASP A 20 -19.10 -27.36 48.87
CA ASP A 20 -19.28 -27.91 47.52
C ASP A 20 -20.24 -27.26 46.51
N ARG A 21 -19.62 -26.69 45.46
CA ARG A 21 -19.82 -27.14 44.07
C ARG A 21 -18.70 -26.58 43.18
N LEU A 22 -17.66 -27.39 42.98
CA LEU A 22 -16.78 -27.28 41.81
C LEU A 22 -17.52 -27.92 40.63
N ALA A 23 -18.08 -27.09 39.75
CA ALA A 23 -18.56 -27.50 38.43
C ALA A 23 -17.76 -26.76 37.36
N GLU A 24 -16.71 -27.45 36.91
CA GLU A 24 -16.08 -27.42 35.59
C GLU A 24 -16.27 -26.17 34.70
N PHE A 25 -15.28 -25.28 34.73
CA PHE A 25 -14.95 -24.47 33.56
C PHE A 25 -14.35 -25.38 32.47
N ARG A 26 -15.17 -25.85 31.53
CA ARG A 26 -14.68 -26.34 30.23
C ARG A 26 -14.73 -25.22 29.20
N HIS A 27 -13.74 -24.32 29.26
CA HIS A 27 -13.39 -23.43 28.15
C HIS A 27 -12.15 -24.00 27.46
N ASN A 28 -12.35 -24.88 26.48
CA ASN A 28 -11.32 -25.21 25.49
C ASN A 28 -11.62 -24.50 24.17
N GLY A 29 -11.58 -23.16 24.21
CA GLY A 29 -11.35 -22.37 23.01
C GLY A 29 -9.85 -22.37 22.74
N VAL A 30 -9.36 -23.36 21.98
CA VAL A 30 -7.97 -23.33 21.49
C VAL A 30 -7.87 -22.15 20.53
N VAL A 31 -7.36 -21.02 21.02
CA VAL A 31 -6.94 -19.90 20.16
C VAL A 31 -5.78 -20.42 19.32
N LYS A 32 -6.06 -20.85 18.09
CA LYS A 32 -5.03 -21.24 17.14
C LYS A 32 -4.22 -20.00 16.77
N ILE A 33 -3.02 -19.90 17.33
CA ILE A 33 -1.99 -18.98 16.86
C ILE A 33 -1.72 -19.34 15.39
N ARG A 34 -2.13 -18.45 14.48
CA ARG A 34 -1.92 -18.63 13.03
C ARG A 34 -0.41 -18.57 12.76
N SER A 35 0.15 -19.64 12.19
CA SER A 35 1.58 -19.72 11.89
C SER A 35 1.98 -18.74 10.77
N ALA A 36 3.27 -18.42 10.64
CA ALA A 36 3.77 -17.59 9.53
C ALA A 36 3.41 -18.19 8.15
N SER A 37 3.38 -19.52 8.06
CA SER A 37 2.91 -20.25 6.88
C SER A 37 1.41 -19.99 6.59
N ASP A 38 0.55 -19.92 7.62
CA ASP A 38 -0.89 -19.65 7.46
C ASP A 38 -1.15 -18.23 6.91
N ARG A 39 -0.33 -17.26 7.33
CA ARG A 39 -0.36 -15.88 6.80
C ARG A 39 0.14 -15.80 5.35
N HIS A 40 1.23 -16.48 5.03
CA HIS A 40 1.76 -16.54 3.67
C HIS A 40 0.77 -17.23 2.70
N THR A 41 0.16 -18.35 3.11
CA THR A 41 -0.88 -19.04 2.35
C THR A 41 -2.13 -18.17 2.16
N ARG A 42 -2.61 -17.49 3.21
CA ARG A 42 -3.76 -16.57 3.09
C ARG A 42 -3.48 -15.45 2.10
N GLY A 43 -2.30 -14.84 2.13
CA GLY A 43 -1.89 -13.80 1.18
C GLY A 43 -1.88 -14.30 -0.27
N ALA A 44 -1.32 -15.48 -0.52
CA ALA A 44 -1.31 -16.08 -1.87
C ALA A 44 -2.72 -16.40 -2.41
N ILE A 45 -3.63 -16.87 -1.54
CA ILE A 45 -5.03 -17.11 -1.90
C ILE A 45 -5.74 -15.80 -2.27
N ILE A 46 -5.52 -14.75 -1.51
CA ILE A 46 -6.07 -13.42 -1.75
C ILE A 46 -5.57 -12.85 -3.08
N GLN A 47 -4.27 -12.98 -3.36
CA GLN A 47 -3.68 -12.55 -4.62
C GLN A 47 -4.31 -13.24 -5.82
N LEU A 48 -4.53 -14.56 -5.75
CA LEU A 48 -5.23 -15.30 -6.80
C LEU A 48 -6.68 -14.85 -6.98
N LEU A 49 -7.38 -14.47 -5.90
CA LEU A 49 -8.74 -13.91 -5.98
C LEU A 49 -8.77 -12.51 -6.60
N LEU A 50 -7.68 -11.74 -6.49
CA LEU A 50 -7.51 -10.43 -7.15
C LEU A 50 -7.25 -10.60 -8.65
N GLU A 51 -6.28 -11.45 -9.01
CA GLU A 51 -5.77 -11.58 -10.38
C GLU A 51 -6.72 -12.38 -11.30
N ALA A 52 -7.29 -13.48 -10.80
CA ALA A 52 -8.08 -14.41 -11.63
C ALA A 52 -9.59 -14.12 -11.61
N GLY A 53 -10.03 -13.18 -10.78
CA GLY A 53 -11.45 -12.97 -10.51
C GLY A 53 -12.12 -14.19 -9.86
N PRO A 54 -13.41 -14.47 -10.12
CA PRO A 54 -14.08 -15.61 -9.51
C PRO A 54 -13.39 -16.94 -9.85
N ILE A 55 -12.86 -17.65 -8.85
CA ILE A 55 -12.05 -18.88 -9.03
C ILE A 55 -12.50 -19.99 -8.05
N THR A 56 -12.30 -21.26 -8.37
CA THR A 56 -12.66 -22.36 -7.46
C THR A 56 -11.58 -22.66 -6.43
N ALA A 57 -11.95 -23.24 -5.29
CA ALA A 57 -10.98 -23.73 -4.30
C ALA A 57 -10.08 -24.85 -4.85
N GLY A 58 -10.52 -25.57 -5.89
CA GLY A 58 -9.72 -26.58 -6.57
C GLY A 58 -8.59 -25.93 -7.36
N ASP A 59 -8.92 -24.94 -8.21
CA ASP A 59 -7.94 -24.23 -9.04
C ASP A 59 -6.91 -23.47 -8.19
N ILE A 60 -7.36 -22.85 -7.09
CA ILE A 60 -6.45 -22.22 -6.11
C ILE A 60 -5.53 -23.28 -5.49
N GLY A 61 -6.06 -24.44 -5.13
CA GLY A 61 -5.28 -25.54 -4.55
C GLY A 61 -4.22 -26.05 -5.50
N GLU A 62 -4.56 -26.24 -6.77
CA GLU A 62 -3.62 -26.67 -7.82
C GLU A 62 -2.48 -25.67 -8.02
N ARG A 63 -2.79 -24.37 -8.13
CA ARG A 63 -1.78 -23.31 -8.31
C ARG A 63 -0.85 -23.13 -7.12
N LEU A 64 -1.33 -23.39 -5.90
CA LEU A 64 -0.58 -23.17 -4.66
C LEU A 64 0.03 -24.46 -4.08
N GLY A 65 -0.19 -25.62 -4.71
CA GLY A 65 0.24 -26.91 -4.15
C GLY A 65 -0.48 -27.29 -2.85
N LEU A 66 -1.73 -26.85 -2.68
CA LEU A 66 -2.52 -27.04 -1.46
C LEU A 66 -3.72 -27.95 -1.72
N SER A 67 -4.15 -28.68 -0.68
CA SER A 67 -5.42 -29.40 -0.77
C SER A 67 -6.60 -28.42 -0.86
N ALA A 68 -7.61 -28.76 -1.67
CA ALA A 68 -8.84 -27.97 -1.77
C ALA A 68 -9.54 -27.79 -0.41
N ALA A 69 -9.41 -28.75 0.51
CA ALA A 69 -9.92 -28.65 1.87
C ALA A 69 -9.16 -27.60 2.70
N GLY A 70 -7.83 -27.53 2.56
CA GLY A 70 -7.01 -26.49 3.17
C GLY A 70 -7.39 -25.09 2.66
N VAL A 71 -7.50 -24.94 1.35
CA VAL A 71 -7.93 -23.67 0.71
C VAL A 71 -9.31 -23.24 1.20
N ARG A 72 -10.28 -24.16 1.28
CA ARG A 72 -11.63 -23.84 1.79
C ARG A 72 -11.61 -23.27 3.20
N ARG A 73 -10.77 -23.77 4.10
CA ARG A 73 -10.65 -23.19 5.46
C ARG A 73 -10.24 -21.72 5.45
N HIS A 74 -9.33 -21.33 4.55
CA HIS A 74 -8.94 -19.94 4.39
C HIS A 74 -10.04 -19.10 3.75
N LEU A 75 -10.72 -19.63 2.74
CA LEU A 75 -11.84 -18.96 2.07
C LEU A 75 -13.03 -18.76 3.03
N ASP A 76 -13.32 -19.75 3.87
CA ASP A 76 -14.38 -19.68 4.87
C ASP A 76 -14.07 -18.59 5.90
N ALA A 77 -12.81 -18.48 6.35
CA ALA A 77 -12.37 -17.39 7.23
C ALA A 77 -12.48 -16.01 6.57
N LEU A 78 -12.22 -15.90 5.26
CA LEU A 78 -12.40 -14.65 4.49
C LEU A 78 -13.88 -14.31 4.31
N ILE A 79 -14.75 -15.32 4.18
CA ILE A 79 -16.21 -15.12 4.09
C ILE A 79 -16.77 -14.67 5.44
N GLU A 80 -16.30 -15.27 6.54
CA GLU A 80 -16.72 -14.93 7.90
C GLU A 80 -16.41 -13.46 8.25
N THR A 81 -15.28 -12.94 7.77
CA THR A 81 -14.90 -11.53 7.96
C THR A 81 -15.47 -10.57 6.90
N GLY A 82 -16.28 -11.07 5.96
CA GLY A 82 -16.87 -10.28 4.87
C GLY A 82 -15.91 -9.88 3.76
N GLU A 83 -14.68 -10.38 3.76
CA GLU A 83 -13.63 -10.06 2.78
C GLU A 83 -13.81 -10.82 1.44
N ALA A 84 -14.41 -12.00 1.48
CA ALA A 84 -14.73 -12.79 0.30
C ALA A 84 -16.18 -13.24 0.28
N GLN A 85 -16.66 -13.63 -0.90
CA GLN A 85 -18.00 -14.21 -1.06
C GLN A 85 -17.93 -15.44 -1.98
N ALA A 86 -18.77 -16.43 -1.66
CA ALA A 86 -19.00 -17.58 -2.52
C ALA A 86 -20.11 -17.26 -3.53
N ILE A 87 -19.89 -17.66 -4.78
CA ILE A 87 -20.83 -17.51 -5.90
C ILE A 87 -21.09 -18.89 -6.47
N ALA A 88 -22.36 -19.15 -6.80
CA ALA A 88 -22.73 -20.35 -7.55
C ALA A 88 -22.08 -20.30 -8.95
N ALA A 89 -21.49 -21.41 -9.40
CA ALA A 89 -21.06 -21.49 -10.79
C ALA A 89 -22.29 -21.48 -11.71
N ALA A 90 -22.18 -20.83 -12.87
CA ALA A 90 -23.21 -20.88 -13.88
C ALA A 90 -23.36 -22.31 -14.42
N SER A 91 -24.58 -22.69 -14.81
CA SER A 91 -24.91 -24.06 -15.25
C SER A 91 -24.11 -24.53 -16.48
N TRP A 92 -23.64 -23.61 -17.32
CA TRP A 92 -22.82 -23.91 -18.50
C TRP A 92 -21.32 -24.07 -18.19
N GLN A 93 -20.86 -23.73 -16.98
CA GLN A 93 -19.45 -23.84 -16.56
C GLN A 93 -19.17 -25.19 -15.86
N GLN A 94 -20.01 -26.19 -16.13
CA GLN A 94 -19.93 -27.52 -15.54
C GLN A 94 -18.92 -28.38 -16.30
N ASN A 95 -17.75 -28.60 -15.71
CA ASN A 95 -16.81 -29.60 -16.19
C ASN A 95 -17.03 -30.91 -15.41
N GLY A 96 -17.93 -31.77 -15.92
CA GLY A 96 -18.11 -33.15 -15.45
C GLY A 96 -19.41 -33.46 -14.69
N ARG A 97 -19.46 -34.64 -14.06
CA ARG A 97 -20.60 -35.10 -13.24
C ARG A 97 -20.47 -34.60 -11.80
N GLY A 98 -21.51 -33.96 -11.25
CA GLY A 98 -21.58 -33.56 -9.85
C GLY A 98 -22.27 -32.21 -9.63
N ARG A 99 -22.40 -31.80 -8.36
CA ARG A 99 -22.88 -30.45 -8.00
C ARG A 99 -21.82 -29.42 -8.43
N PRO A 100 -22.22 -28.31 -9.08
CA PRO A 100 -21.27 -27.31 -9.55
C PRO A 100 -20.36 -26.80 -8.41
N ALA A 101 -19.06 -26.70 -8.67
CA ALA A 101 -18.10 -26.20 -7.70
C ALA A 101 -18.36 -24.72 -7.40
N ARG A 102 -18.37 -24.36 -6.10
CA ARG A 102 -18.46 -22.95 -5.69
C ARG A 102 -17.24 -22.18 -6.20
N ARG A 103 -17.47 -20.98 -6.73
CA ARG A 103 -16.43 -20.00 -7.05
C ARG A 103 -16.37 -18.96 -5.96
N TYR A 104 -15.22 -18.36 -5.77
CA TYR A 104 -14.96 -17.38 -4.73
C TYR A 104 -14.39 -16.13 -5.37
N ARG A 105 -14.80 -14.96 -4.87
CA ARG A 105 -14.19 -13.67 -5.23
C ARG A 105 -14.09 -12.79 -3.98
N LEU A 106 -13.18 -11.82 -4.03
CA LEU A 106 -13.16 -10.76 -3.01
C LEU A 106 -14.39 -9.86 -3.11
N THR A 107 -14.91 -9.42 -1.96
CA THR A 107 -15.91 -8.36 -1.85
C THR A 107 -15.26 -7.00 -2.08
N ALA A 108 -16.04 -5.93 -2.11
CA ALA A 108 -15.49 -4.57 -2.14
C ALA A 108 -14.69 -4.26 -0.86
N ASP A 109 -15.24 -4.62 0.30
CA ASP A 109 -14.60 -4.45 1.61
C ASP A 109 -13.31 -5.27 1.74
N GLY A 110 -13.32 -6.51 1.25
CA GLY A 110 -12.12 -7.33 1.20
C GLY A 110 -11.05 -6.82 0.25
N ARG A 111 -11.39 -6.06 -0.79
CA ARG A 111 -10.39 -5.36 -1.61
C ARG A 111 -9.79 -4.16 -0.87
N ALA A 112 -10.57 -3.44 -0.08
CA ALA A 112 -10.12 -2.27 0.67
C ALA A 112 -9.13 -2.64 1.80
N LYS A 113 -9.38 -3.73 2.52
CA LYS A 113 -8.55 -4.15 3.69
C LYS A 113 -7.13 -4.64 3.36
N LEU A 114 -6.85 -4.96 2.11
CA LEU A 114 -5.57 -5.57 1.70
C LEU A 114 -4.42 -4.57 1.58
N GLY A 115 -4.74 -3.29 1.34
CA GLY A 115 -3.74 -2.22 1.37
C GLY A 115 -3.24 -1.94 2.77
N HIS A 116 -4.12 -1.95 3.78
CA HIS A 116 -3.83 -1.26 5.04
C HIS A 116 -2.91 -2.01 6.04
N THR A 117 -2.92 -3.35 6.09
CA THR A 117 -2.18 -4.07 7.16
C THR A 117 -0.65 -4.04 7.04
N TYR A 118 -0.11 -3.96 5.81
CA TYR A 118 1.33 -3.80 5.60
C TYR A 118 1.76 -2.36 5.79
N ASP A 119 0.91 -1.41 5.41
CA ASP A 119 1.17 0.01 5.60
C ASP A 119 1.19 0.36 7.10
N ASP A 120 0.30 -0.23 7.90
CA ASP A 120 0.29 -0.07 9.38
C ASP A 120 1.61 -0.54 10.01
N LEU A 121 2.12 -1.71 9.58
CA LEU A 121 3.39 -2.24 10.05
C LEU A 121 4.57 -1.36 9.59
N ALA A 122 4.55 -0.90 8.34
CA ALA A 122 5.59 -0.03 7.81
C ALA A 122 5.61 1.31 8.54
N ALA A 123 4.45 1.92 8.78
CA ALA A 123 4.33 3.14 9.56
C ALA A 123 4.80 2.94 11.01
N ALA A 124 4.46 1.81 11.64
CA ALA A 124 4.96 1.49 12.98
C ALA A 124 6.49 1.35 13.02
N ALA A 125 7.09 0.71 12.01
CA ALA A 125 8.54 0.59 11.89
C ALA A 125 9.21 1.97 11.67
N MET A 126 8.62 2.84 10.85
CA MET A 126 9.10 4.20 10.62
C MET A 126 9.01 5.07 11.87
N ARG A 127 7.92 4.96 12.65
CA ARG A 127 7.81 5.60 13.97
C ARG A 127 8.93 5.15 14.91
N GLN A 128 9.17 3.84 15.00
CA GLN A 128 10.27 3.31 15.82
C GLN A 128 11.65 3.79 15.35
N LEU A 129 11.86 3.90 14.04
CA LEU A 129 13.09 4.45 13.47
C LEU A 129 13.28 5.91 13.89
N ARG A 130 12.22 6.72 13.82
CA ARG A 130 12.22 8.12 14.27
C ARG A 130 12.50 8.23 15.76
N GLU A 131 11.90 7.38 16.59
CA GLU A 131 12.13 7.36 18.03
C GLU A 131 13.59 7.05 18.40
N ILE A 132 14.21 6.09 17.71
CA ILE A 132 15.57 5.65 18.02
C ILE A 132 16.63 6.58 17.41
N GLY A 133 16.41 7.03 16.18
CA GLY A 133 17.43 7.71 15.36
C GLY A 133 17.10 9.16 14.98
N GLY A 134 15.94 9.68 15.41
CA GLY A 134 15.48 11.02 15.04
C GLY A 134 15.06 11.15 13.58
N ASP A 135 14.74 12.38 13.18
CA ASP A 135 14.29 12.70 11.81
C ASP A 135 15.37 12.44 10.76
N ASP A 136 16.64 12.62 11.11
CA ASP A 136 17.76 12.32 10.21
C ASP A 136 17.83 10.83 9.82
N ALA A 137 17.47 9.92 10.73
CA ALA A 137 17.41 8.50 10.43
C ALA A 137 16.28 8.18 9.44
N VAL A 138 15.12 8.83 9.61
CA VAL A 138 13.98 8.73 8.68
C VAL A 138 14.38 9.24 7.30
N ARG A 139 14.96 10.45 7.21
CA ARG A 139 15.42 11.03 5.95
C ARG A 139 16.49 10.16 5.29
N THR A 140 17.44 9.64 6.05
CA THR A 140 18.50 8.74 5.54
C THR A 140 17.90 7.46 4.97
N PHE A 141 16.93 6.86 5.66
CA PHE A 141 16.21 5.68 5.17
C PHE A 141 15.45 5.99 3.87
N ALA A 142 14.66 7.07 3.86
CA ALA A 142 13.88 7.50 2.71
C ALA A 142 14.78 7.74 1.48
N ARG A 143 15.92 8.41 1.68
CA ARG A 143 16.91 8.67 0.64
C ARG A 143 17.51 7.38 0.09
N ARG A 144 18.00 6.49 0.95
CA ARG A 144 18.55 5.18 0.52
C ARG A 144 17.54 4.35 -0.25
N ARG A 145 16.27 4.40 0.15
CA ARG A 145 15.19 3.69 -0.52
C ARG A 145 15.04 4.18 -1.96
N ILE A 146 14.92 5.48 -2.19
CA ILE A 146 14.76 5.99 -3.56
C ILE A 146 16.04 5.83 -4.39
N ASP A 147 17.22 6.01 -3.79
CA ASP A 147 18.50 5.78 -4.49
C ASP A 147 18.62 4.34 -4.98
N THR A 148 18.13 3.37 -4.18
CA THR A 148 18.08 1.97 -4.59
C THR A 148 17.16 1.78 -5.81
N ILE A 149 16.00 2.42 -5.82
CA ILE A 149 15.04 2.35 -6.93
C ILE A 149 15.62 2.97 -8.20
N LEU A 150 16.34 4.10 -8.10
CA LEU A 150 16.87 4.85 -9.23
C LEU A 150 18.32 4.49 -9.61
N SER A 151 18.93 3.52 -8.94
CA SER A 151 20.33 3.09 -9.13
C SER A 151 20.66 2.82 -10.61
N ASP A 152 19.87 1.97 -11.28
CA ASP A 152 20.02 1.66 -12.72
C ASP A 152 19.98 2.90 -13.62
N VAL A 153 19.25 3.93 -13.22
CA VAL A 153 19.09 5.17 -14.01
C VAL A 153 20.32 6.05 -13.82
N ALA A 154 20.81 6.17 -12.59
CA ALA A 154 22.01 6.93 -12.25
C ALA A 154 23.29 6.36 -12.91
N GLU A 155 23.42 5.03 -12.94
CA GLU A 155 24.61 4.35 -13.51
C GLU A 155 24.75 4.54 -15.02
N ARG A 156 23.65 4.74 -15.75
CA ARG A 156 23.67 4.89 -17.21
C ARG A 156 24.21 6.24 -17.68
N GLY A 157 24.39 7.20 -16.78
CA GLY A 157 24.91 8.52 -17.09
C GLY A 157 23.91 9.44 -17.80
N ALA A 158 24.40 10.61 -18.22
CA ALA A 158 23.59 11.67 -18.79
C ALA A 158 23.20 11.37 -20.24
N ASP A 159 21.95 10.96 -20.45
CA ASP A 159 21.26 11.07 -21.74
C ASP A 159 20.48 12.39 -21.79
N ASP A 160 19.71 12.60 -22.87
CA ASP A 160 18.71 13.66 -22.87
C ASP A 160 17.68 13.46 -21.73
N VAL A 161 17.10 14.56 -21.27
CA VAL A 161 16.20 14.62 -20.11
C VAL A 161 14.94 13.78 -20.32
N GLU A 162 14.42 13.70 -21.55
CA GLU A 162 13.23 12.91 -21.92
C GLU A 162 13.51 11.42 -21.76
N ALA A 163 14.58 10.91 -22.39
CA ALA A 163 14.99 9.52 -22.24
C ALA A 163 15.28 9.14 -20.77
N THR A 164 15.84 10.07 -20.01
CA THR A 164 16.08 9.88 -18.57
C THR A 164 14.76 9.84 -17.78
N ALA A 165 13.78 10.69 -18.11
CA ALA A 165 12.46 10.69 -17.49
C ALA A 165 11.70 9.38 -17.75
N GLU A 166 11.79 8.82 -18.96
CA GLU A 166 11.21 7.50 -19.27
C GLU A 166 11.85 6.39 -18.43
N ARG A 167 13.17 6.42 -18.25
CA ARG A 167 13.86 5.44 -17.37
C ARG A 167 13.47 5.59 -15.91
N VAL A 168 13.32 6.83 -15.41
CA VAL A 168 12.79 7.09 -14.06
C VAL A 168 11.40 6.48 -13.92
N ALA A 169 10.50 6.71 -14.87
CA ALA A 169 9.15 6.13 -14.84
C ALA A 169 9.18 4.60 -14.88
N ALA A 170 10.05 3.99 -15.68
CA ALA A 170 10.22 2.55 -15.74
C ALA A 170 10.78 1.97 -14.41
N ALA A 171 11.74 2.65 -13.78
CA ALA A 171 12.32 2.24 -12.50
C ALA A 171 11.30 2.31 -11.36
N LEU A 172 10.55 3.41 -11.27
CA LEU A 172 9.44 3.57 -10.34
C LEU A 172 8.37 2.49 -10.58
N THR A 173 8.06 2.16 -11.83
CA THR A 173 7.13 1.08 -12.18
C THR A 173 7.59 -0.29 -11.71
N ARG A 174 8.88 -0.62 -11.86
CA ARG A 174 9.45 -1.86 -11.28
C ARG A 174 9.36 -1.88 -9.75
N ALA A 175 9.43 -0.71 -9.11
CA ALA A 175 9.25 -0.56 -7.67
C ALA A 175 7.79 -0.50 -7.21
N GLY A 176 6.82 -0.72 -8.11
CA GLY A 176 5.38 -0.79 -7.79
C GLY A 176 4.60 0.52 -7.90
N TYR A 177 5.23 1.59 -8.41
CA TYR A 177 4.54 2.85 -8.70
C TYR A 177 3.93 2.79 -10.10
N ALA A 178 2.62 2.99 -10.27
CA ALA A 178 2.03 3.02 -11.62
C ALA A 178 2.40 4.35 -12.30
N THR A 179 3.49 4.38 -13.06
CA THR A 179 4.11 5.64 -13.50
C THR A 179 4.08 5.80 -15.02
N THR A 180 3.71 6.98 -15.50
CA THR A 180 3.71 7.35 -16.93
C THR A 180 4.48 8.65 -17.16
N THR A 181 4.96 8.86 -18.38
CA THR A 181 5.48 10.15 -18.86
C THR A 181 4.57 10.75 -19.92
N SER A 182 4.49 12.08 -19.96
CA SER A 182 3.78 12.82 -21.02
C SER A 182 4.42 14.17 -21.28
N HIS A 183 4.50 14.58 -22.54
CA HIS A 183 4.94 15.93 -22.90
C HIS A 183 3.84 16.94 -22.57
N VAL A 184 4.27 18.13 -22.16
CA VAL A 184 3.40 19.30 -21.94
C VAL A 184 4.06 20.52 -22.56
N ASP A 185 3.30 21.25 -23.38
CA ASP A 185 3.79 22.45 -24.07
C ASP A 185 3.48 23.75 -23.33
N SER A 186 2.53 23.73 -22.40
CA SER A 186 2.03 24.90 -21.68
C SER A 186 1.70 24.56 -20.22
N PRO A 187 1.93 25.46 -19.25
CA PRO A 187 2.50 26.80 -19.40
C PRO A 187 4.03 26.83 -19.57
N ILE A 188 4.71 25.73 -19.21
CA ILE A 188 6.15 25.55 -19.39
C ILE A 188 6.36 24.26 -20.17
N HIS A 189 7.12 24.33 -21.26
CA HIS A 189 7.45 23.18 -22.07
C HIS A 189 8.31 22.19 -21.26
N GLY A 190 7.88 20.93 -21.21
CA GLY A 190 8.57 19.91 -20.43
C GLY A 190 7.92 18.53 -20.50
N ILE A 191 8.42 17.63 -19.66
CA ILE A 191 7.85 16.32 -19.39
C ILE A 191 7.12 16.35 -18.05
N GLN A 192 6.00 15.65 -17.95
CA GLN A 192 5.38 15.29 -16.69
C GLN A 192 5.61 13.81 -16.42
N ILE A 193 6.10 13.51 -15.22
CA ILE A 193 6.16 12.17 -14.65
C ILE A 193 4.98 12.05 -13.69
N CYS A 194 4.02 11.20 -14.02
CA CYS A 194 2.79 11.02 -13.26
C CYS A 194 2.76 9.63 -12.62
N GLN A 195 2.71 9.56 -11.29
CA GLN A 195 2.53 8.32 -10.52
C GLN A 195 1.05 8.20 -10.13
N HIS A 196 0.31 7.35 -10.82
CA HIS A 196 -1.12 7.07 -10.57
C HIS A 196 -1.35 6.10 -9.41
N HIS A 197 -0.27 5.51 -8.89
CA HIS A 197 -0.27 4.69 -7.69
C HIS A 197 1.07 4.87 -6.97
N CYS A 198 1.02 5.09 -5.66
CA CYS A 198 2.20 5.16 -4.80
C CYS A 198 2.08 4.06 -3.73
N PRO A 199 2.97 3.04 -3.73
CA PRO A 199 2.89 1.92 -2.79
C PRO A 199 3.24 2.29 -1.35
N VAL A 200 3.63 3.54 -1.09
CA VAL A 200 3.96 4.05 0.25
C VAL A 200 3.13 5.29 0.61
N SER A 201 2.03 5.58 -0.13
CA SER A 201 1.26 6.81 0.11
C SER A 201 0.73 6.91 1.53
N HIS A 202 0.23 5.81 2.09
CA HIS A 202 -0.30 5.81 3.46
C HIS A 202 0.80 6.07 4.50
N VAL A 203 2.00 5.53 4.30
CA VAL A 203 3.15 5.81 5.18
C VAL A 203 3.63 7.26 4.98
N ALA A 204 3.62 7.75 3.75
CA ALA A 204 4.06 9.10 3.41
C ALA A 204 3.13 10.21 3.94
N GLU A 205 1.91 9.89 4.36
CA GLU A 205 1.02 10.81 5.10
C GLU A 205 1.64 11.24 6.44
N GLU A 206 2.36 10.35 7.13
CA GLU A 206 3.03 10.63 8.41
C GLU A 206 4.53 10.93 8.24
N PHE A 207 5.14 10.45 7.15
CA PHE A 207 6.57 10.55 6.86
C PHE A 207 6.83 11.24 5.51
N PRO A 208 6.64 12.57 5.41
CA PRO A 208 6.79 13.33 4.17
C PRO A 208 8.21 13.27 3.58
N GLU A 209 9.22 12.91 4.36
CA GLU A 209 10.60 12.70 3.92
C GLU A 209 10.69 11.68 2.76
N LEU A 210 9.75 10.72 2.69
CA LEU A 210 9.62 9.77 1.58
C LEU A 210 9.34 10.47 0.25
N CYS A 211 8.43 11.44 0.25
CA CYS A 211 8.08 12.23 -0.93
C CYS A 211 9.17 13.25 -1.28
N GLU A 212 9.77 13.87 -0.26
CA GLU A 212 10.81 14.89 -0.44
C GLU A 212 12.08 14.32 -1.04
N THR A 213 12.60 13.24 -0.45
CA THR A 213 13.81 12.56 -0.95
C THR A 213 13.58 11.96 -2.33
N GLU A 214 12.37 11.48 -2.63
CA GLU A 214 12.01 11.04 -3.97
C GLU A 214 12.16 12.16 -5.01
N ARG A 215 11.59 13.34 -4.72
CA ARG A 215 11.71 14.53 -5.58
C ARG A 215 13.18 14.96 -5.75
N GLU A 216 13.96 14.97 -4.67
CA GLU A 216 15.38 15.32 -4.68
C GLU A 216 16.18 14.35 -5.57
N ALA A 217 16.01 13.05 -5.38
CA ALA A 217 16.70 12.04 -6.17
C ALA A 217 16.30 12.09 -7.66
N MET A 218 15.02 12.36 -7.97
CA MET A 218 14.59 12.58 -9.34
C MET A 218 15.30 13.78 -9.97
N ALA A 219 15.40 14.92 -9.26
CA ALA A 219 16.10 16.11 -9.76
C ALA A 219 17.57 15.85 -10.06
N GLU A 220 18.24 15.10 -9.18
CA GLU A 220 19.64 14.73 -9.36
C GLU A 220 19.86 13.83 -10.58
N VAL A 221 19.05 12.78 -10.72
CA VAL A 221 19.16 11.84 -11.85
C VAL A 221 18.80 12.50 -13.17
N LEU A 222 17.80 13.39 -13.18
CA LEU A 222 17.39 14.14 -14.37
C LEU A 222 18.36 15.28 -14.71
N GLY A 223 19.27 15.65 -13.81
CA GLY A 223 20.22 16.74 -14.01
C GLY A 223 19.57 18.13 -14.15
N THR A 224 18.30 18.27 -13.76
CA THR A 224 17.55 19.53 -13.82
C THR A 224 16.61 19.64 -12.64
N HIS A 225 16.18 20.86 -12.34
CA HIS A 225 15.17 21.07 -11.32
C HIS A 225 13.86 20.39 -11.72
N VAL A 226 13.11 19.92 -10.74
CA VAL A 226 11.77 19.35 -10.93
C VAL A 226 10.79 20.01 -9.97
N GLN A 227 9.55 20.15 -10.40
CA GLN A 227 8.49 20.73 -9.60
C GLN A 227 7.41 19.68 -9.34
N ARG A 228 7.13 19.40 -8.07
CA ARG A 228 5.96 18.61 -7.68
C ARG A 228 4.72 19.52 -7.78
N LEU A 229 3.75 19.11 -8.59
CA LEU A 229 2.51 19.84 -8.86
C LEU A 229 1.32 19.28 -8.09
N ALA A 230 1.30 17.97 -7.87
CA ALA A 230 0.22 17.24 -7.21
C ALA A 230 0.80 16.03 -6.46
N THR A 231 0.12 15.56 -5.42
CA THR A 231 0.50 14.38 -4.65
C THR A 231 -0.72 13.60 -4.17
N ILE A 232 -0.67 12.28 -4.30
CA ILE A 232 -1.71 11.37 -3.79
C ILE A 232 -1.96 11.58 -2.28
N VAL A 233 -0.91 11.85 -1.50
CA VAL A 233 -1.00 12.13 -0.06
C VAL A 233 -1.89 13.35 0.25
N ASN A 234 -1.95 14.33 -0.65
CA ASN A 234 -2.82 15.50 -0.51
C ASN A 234 -4.24 15.26 -1.07
N GLY A 235 -4.55 14.03 -1.49
CA GLY A 235 -5.85 13.66 -2.05
C GLY A 235 -5.96 13.82 -3.57
N ASP A 236 -4.87 14.13 -4.27
CA ASP A 236 -4.86 14.19 -5.73
C ASP A 236 -4.98 12.78 -6.36
N CYS A 237 -5.45 12.71 -7.60
CA CYS A 237 -5.57 11.44 -8.31
C CYS A 237 -4.23 10.80 -8.70
N ALA A 238 -3.15 11.58 -8.71
CA ALA A 238 -1.80 11.14 -9.02
C ALA A 238 -0.77 12.09 -8.41
N CYS A 239 0.45 11.59 -8.16
CA CYS A 239 1.58 12.48 -7.94
C CYS A 239 2.09 12.96 -9.30
N THR A 240 2.15 14.26 -9.53
CA THR A 240 2.61 14.84 -10.80
C THR A 240 3.88 15.64 -10.57
N THR A 241 4.96 15.24 -11.23
CA THR A 241 6.24 15.96 -11.21
C THR A 241 6.52 16.51 -12.60
N HIS A 242 6.64 17.84 -12.71
CA HIS A 242 7.04 18.51 -13.93
C HIS A 242 8.56 18.64 -14.03
N VAL A 243 9.09 18.25 -15.17
CA VAL A 243 10.50 18.30 -15.55
C VAL A 243 10.60 19.25 -16.74
N PRO A 244 11.17 20.44 -16.59
CA PRO A 244 11.25 21.40 -17.67
C PRO A 244 12.30 20.97 -18.69
N LEU A 245 11.93 21.07 -19.96
CA LEU A 245 12.84 20.90 -21.07
C LEU A 245 13.35 22.27 -21.49
N ARG A 246 14.67 22.44 -21.54
CA ARG A 246 15.23 23.67 -22.11
C ARG A 246 14.88 23.69 -23.59
N ARG A 247 14.23 24.77 -24.06
CA ARG A 247 14.18 25.05 -25.50
C ARG A 247 15.62 25.16 -25.99
N THR A 248 16.07 24.19 -26.77
CA THR A 248 17.24 24.37 -27.61
C THR A 248 16.94 25.54 -28.53
N ALA A 249 17.58 26.70 -28.31
CA ALA A 249 17.52 27.77 -29.28
C ALA A 249 18.09 27.22 -30.59
N PRO A 250 17.47 27.48 -31.76
CA PRO A 250 18.09 27.11 -33.01
C PRO A 250 19.46 27.78 -33.08
N ALA A 251 20.51 26.97 -33.26
CA ALA A 251 21.86 27.47 -33.50
C ALA A 251 21.84 28.24 -34.82
N GLY A 252 21.95 29.57 -34.73
CA GLY A 252 22.02 30.45 -35.90
C GLY A 252 21.03 31.61 -35.89
N ALA A 253 21.27 32.58 -35.01
CA ALA A 253 20.93 33.97 -35.29
C ALA A 253 22.19 34.78 -34.98
N GLU A 254 23.12 34.74 -35.93
CA GLU A 254 24.23 35.68 -36.02
C GLU A 254 23.60 37.06 -36.28
N THR A 255 23.35 37.82 -35.21
CA THR A 255 22.90 39.21 -35.34
C THR A 255 24.12 40.02 -35.75
N THR A 256 24.32 40.19 -37.06
CA THR A 256 25.24 41.16 -37.63
C THR A 256 24.83 42.54 -37.12
N LEU A 257 25.58 43.07 -36.15
CA LEU A 257 25.51 44.48 -35.80
C LEU A 257 26.25 45.25 -36.90
N GLU A 258 25.55 45.56 -37.97
CA GLU A 258 26.00 46.56 -38.93
C GLU A 258 25.95 47.93 -38.24
N GLY A 259 27.12 48.44 -37.91
CA GLY A 259 27.30 49.73 -37.27
C GLY A 259 26.86 50.86 -38.20
N VAL A 260 25.88 51.64 -37.75
CA VAL A 260 25.63 52.97 -38.28
C VAL A 260 26.58 53.93 -37.57
N SER A 261 27.63 54.33 -38.28
CA SER A 261 28.46 55.48 -37.94
C SER A 261 27.99 56.71 -38.72
N ILE A 262 27.65 57.75 -37.94
CA ILE A 262 27.55 59.20 -38.23
C ILE A 262 26.43 59.64 -39.20
#